data_AF-A0A2W7HVP5-F1
#
_entry.id   AF-A0A2W7HVP5-F1
#
_cell.length_a   1.000
_cell.length_b   1.000
_cell.length_c   1.000
_cell.angle_alpha   90.00
_cell.angle_beta   90.00
_cell.angle_gamma   90.00
#
_symmetry.space_group_name_H-M   'P 1'
#
loop_
_entity.id
_entity.type
_entity.pdbx_description
1 polymer ?
#
loop_
_entity_poly.entity_id
_entity_poly.type
_entity_poly.pdbx_seq_one_letter_code
_entity_poly.pdbx_strand_id
1 'polypeptide(L)'
;MKQITNSILMIRPVNFRMNEETAVNNYFQKSIEEENEAITIKAQKEFDTFVSKLRKVGVEVIVVDDIKENDTPDSIFPNNWVSFHENGNIGLYPMFAENRRRERREDILASLEEKGFTINNILDYTAAEEENIFLEGTGSLLLDRANEKAYCALSERANEDLFIEFCEDFEYMPVVFTANQTVNGERKAIYHTNVMMCLAENFAVICLDTIDDKKERKKLIASLKEDGKEIISITEAQMHNFAGNMLQVKGAFDKKYLVMSASAHNSLNAKQVDAIEKHCGILSSDLETIETLGGGSARCMMAEVFLPKTEA
;
A
#
# COMPACT_ATOMS: atom_id res chain seq x y z
N MET A 1 -5.90 15.22 11.02
CA MET A 1 -4.77 14.28 11.24
C MET A 1 -3.65 14.58 10.25
N LYS A 2 -2.39 14.16 10.49
CA LYS A 2 -1.34 14.25 9.46
C LYS A 2 -1.65 13.28 8.32
N GLN A 3 -1.46 13.72 7.08
CA GLN A 3 -1.62 12.86 5.90
C GLN A 3 -0.39 11.99 5.64
N ILE A 4 0.81 12.49 5.95
CA ILE A 4 2.07 11.80 5.70
C ILE A 4 2.87 11.65 7.00
N THR A 5 3.63 10.57 7.07
CA THR A 5 4.51 10.27 8.20
C THR A 5 5.97 10.23 7.76
N ASN A 6 6.87 10.38 8.72
CA ASN A 6 8.30 10.12 8.54
C ASN A 6 8.70 8.70 8.99
N SER A 7 7.78 7.91 9.54
CA SER A 7 8.06 6.58 10.10
C SER A 7 7.30 5.51 9.33
N ILE A 8 8.00 4.46 8.90
CA ILE A 8 7.42 3.34 8.17
C ILE A 8 7.95 2.01 8.71
N LEU A 9 7.07 1.01 8.72
CA LEU A 9 7.39 -0.40 8.95
C LEU A 9 7.56 -1.09 7.59
N MET A 10 8.66 -1.84 7.47
CA MET A 10 8.95 -2.69 6.31
C MET A 10 9.40 -4.07 6.81
N ILE A 11 8.99 -5.13 6.12
CA ILE A 11 9.33 -6.51 6.48
C ILE A 11 10.34 -7.06 5.49
N ARG A 12 11.48 -7.50 5.99
CA ARG A 12 12.52 -8.09 5.14
C ARG A 12 12.14 -9.54 4.83
N PRO A 13 12.04 -9.93 3.55
CA PRO A 13 11.64 -11.28 3.19
C PRO A 13 12.74 -12.30 3.51
N VAL A 14 12.36 -13.51 3.92
CA VAL A 14 13.28 -14.64 4.17
C VAL A 14 13.05 -15.86 3.27
N ASN A 15 11.90 -15.91 2.57
CA ASN A 15 11.53 -16.98 1.63
C ASN A 15 10.64 -16.41 0.50
N PHE A 16 11.14 -15.41 -0.22
CA PHE A 16 10.38 -14.72 -1.26
C PHE A 16 10.20 -15.60 -2.49
N ARG A 17 8.97 -15.69 -2.98
CA ARG A 17 8.59 -16.37 -4.22
C ARG A 17 7.23 -15.86 -4.69
N MET A 18 6.81 -16.26 -5.89
CA MET A 18 5.42 -16.07 -6.31
C MET A 18 4.50 -16.85 -5.37
N ASN A 19 3.53 -16.16 -4.76
CA ASN A 19 2.57 -16.78 -3.87
C ASN A 19 1.43 -17.42 -4.66
N GLU A 20 1.28 -18.73 -4.52
CA GLU A 20 0.32 -19.55 -5.23
C GLU A 20 -1.13 -19.22 -4.83
N GLU A 21 -1.36 -18.82 -3.57
CA GLU A 21 -2.69 -18.49 -3.04
C GLU A 21 -3.19 -17.11 -3.50
N THR A 22 -2.29 -16.18 -3.81
CA THR A 22 -2.66 -14.85 -4.31
C THR A 22 -2.73 -14.76 -5.82
N ALA A 23 -1.99 -15.63 -6.53
CA ALA A 23 -1.89 -15.62 -7.99
C ALA A 23 -3.24 -15.85 -8.69
N VAL A 24 -4.25 -16.38 -7.98
CA VAL A 24 -5.60 -16.61 -8.50
C VAL A 24 -6.34 -15.32 -8.90
N ASN A 25 -6.07 -14.21 -8.20
CA ASN A 25 -6.73 -12.92 -8.43
C ASN A 25 -5.75 -11.72 -8.49
N ASN A 26 -4.44 -11.94 -8.28
CA ASN A 26 -3.41 -10.94 -8.52
C ASN A 26 -2.77 -11.10 -9.91
N TYR A 27 -3.41 -10.49 -10.92
CA TYR A 27 -2.94 -10.53 -12.31
C TYR A 27 -1.64 -9.76 -12.59
N PHE A 28 -1.02 -9.14 -11.58
CA PHE A 28 0.29 -8.48 -11.69
C PHE A 28 1.45 -9.46 -11.47
N GLN A 29 1.20 -10.61 -10.83
CA GLN A 29 2.22 -11.65 -10.63
C GLN A 29 2.56 -12.37 -11.94
N LYS A 30 3.84 -12.64 -12.15
CA LYS A 30 4.38 -13.44 -13.24
C LYS A 30 5.39 -14.44 -12.69
N SER A 31 5.41 -15.64 -13.24
CA SER A 31 6.41 -16.64 -12.87
C SER A 31 7.75 -16.38 -13.56
N ILE A 32 8.84 -16.74 -12.87
CA ILE A 32 10.20 -16.77 -13.40
C ILE A 32 10.75 -18.18 -13.14
N GLU A 33 11.42 -18.77 -14.13
CA GLU A 33 12.15 -20.03 -13.95
C GLU A 33 13.50 -19.75 -13.27
N GLU A 34 13.48 -19.68 -11.94
CA GLU A 34 14.68 -19.48 -11.12
C GLU A 34 14.51 -20.16 -9.74
N GLU A 35 15.61 -20.55 -9.11
CA GLU A 35 15.58 -21.16 -7.78
C GLU A 35 15.14 -20.14 -6.71
N ASN A 36 14.26 -20.55 -5.79
CA ASN A 36 13.69 -19.68 -4.75
C ASN A 36 14.76 -18.98 -3.88
N GLU A 37 15.90 -19.63 -3.64
CA GLU A 37 17.01 -19.03 -2.88
C GLU A 37 17.63 -17.86 -3.65
N ALA A 38 17.88 -18.01 -4.95
CA ALA A 38 18.39 -16.95 -5.81
C ALA A 38 17.40 -15.79 -5.93
N ILE A 39 16.10 -16.10 -6.07
CA ILE A 39 15.01 -15.12 -6.04
C ILE A 39 15.01 -14.34 -4.73
N THR A 40 15.10 -15.02 -3.59
CA THR A 40 15.11 -14.39 -2.27
C THR A 40 16.32 -13.46 -2.11
N ILE A 41 17.50 -13.87 -2.57
CA ILE A 41 18.71 -13.03 -2.54
C ILE A 41 18.52 -11.74 -3.36
N LYS A 42 17.91 -11.85 -4.56
CA LYS A 42 17.61 -10.68 -5.40
C LYS A 42 16.61 -9.74 -4.72
N ALA A 43 15.51 -10.28 -4.21
CA ALA A 43 14.49 -9.50 -3.51
C ALA A 43 15.05 -8.81 -2.26
N GLN A 44 15.90 -9.50 -1.48
CA GLN A 44 16.58 -8.90 -0.33
C GLN A 44 17.52 -7.76 -0.75
N LYS A 45 18.23 -7.89 -1.87
CA LYS A 45 19.09 -6.82 -2.39
C LYS A 45 18.28 -5.59 -2.83
N GLU A 46 17.16 -5.79 -3.51
CA GLU A 46 16.21 -4.74 -3.88
C GLU A 46 15.65 -4.05 -2.64
N PHE A 47 15.19 -4.83 -1.66
CA PHE A 47 14.70 -4.38 -0.36
C PHE A 47 15.74 -3.53 0.39
N ASP A 48 16.95 -4.06 0.58
CA ASP A 48 18.02 -3.38 1.32
C ASP A 48 18.43 -2.07 0.64
N THR A 49 18.47 -2.06 -0.70
CA THR A 49 18.73 -0.86 -1.49
C THR A 49 17.63 0.17 -1.29
N PHE A 50 16.37 -0.26 -1.28
CA PHE A 50 15.23 0.61 -1.08
C PHE A 50 15.20 1.23 0.33
N VAL A 51 15.39 0.41 1.36
CA VAL A 51 15.55 0.86 2.76
C VAL A 51 16.68 1.87 2.89
N SER A 52 17.83 1.62 2.26
CA SER A 52 18.98 2.53 2.28
C SER A 52 18.65 3.90 1.66
N LYS A 53 17.95 3.92 0.52
CA LYS A 53 17.51 5.17 -0.12
C LYS A 53 16.55 5.98 0.76
N LEU A 54 15.57 5.32 1.38
CA LEU A 54 14.61 5.95 2.29
C LEU A 54 15.31 6.55 3.52
N ARG A 55 16.17 5.79 4.18
CA ARG A 55 16.96 6.27 5.32
C ARG A 55 17.86 7.44 4.95
N LYS A 56 18.46 7.43 3.76
CA LYS A 56 19.34 8.50 3.27
C LYS A 56 18.62 9.85 3.14
N VAL A 57 17.32 9.86 2.87
CA VAL A 57 16.52 11.10 2.83
C VAL A 57 15.87 11.44 4.18
N GLY A 58 16.16 10.67 5.24
CA GLY A 58 15.70 10.95 6.60
C GLY A 58 14.37 10.33 6.98
N VAL A 59 13.88 9.34 6.23
CA VAL A 59 12.73 8.52 6.65
C VAL A 59 13.22 7.51 7.70
N GLU A 60 12.46 7.40 8.79
CA GLU A 60 12.67 6.40 9.82
C GLU A 60 12.08 5.06 9.35
N VAL A 61 12.97 4.16 8.93
CA VAL A 61 12.57 2.83 8.43
C VAL A 61 12.82 1.78 9.51
N ILE A 62 11.73 1.24 10.03
CA ILE A 62 11.69 0.14 11.00
C ILE A 62 11.63 -1.15 10.19
N VAL A 63 12.70 -1.92 10.26
CA VAL A 63 12.81 -3.20 9.54
C VAL A 63 12.69 -4.31 10.57
N VAL A 64 11.80 -5.27 10.30
CA VAL A 64 11.70 -6.55 11.02
C VAL A 64 11.89 -7.66 10.00
N ASP A 65 12.65 -8.70 10.35
CA ASP A 65 12.83 -9.86 9.48
C ASP A 65 11.60 -10.77 9.55
N ASP A 66 11.21 -11.34 8.41
CA ASP A 66 10.21 -12.39 8.38
C ASP A 66 10.69 -13.69 9.06
N ILE A 67 9.77 -14.59 9.43
CA ILE A 67 10.07 -15.89 10.05
C ILE A 67 9.89 -16.98 9.01
N LYS A 68 10.96 -17.73 8.72
CA LYS A 68 10.98 -18.73 7.63
C LYS A 68 9.94 -19.83 7.82
N GLU A 69 9.72 -20.21 9.08
CA GLU A 69 8.79 -21.26 9.48
C GLU A 69 7.32 -20.90 9.21
N ASN A 70 6.99 -19.61 9.06
CA ASN A 70 5.62 -19.16 8.79
C ASN A 70 5.18 -19.43 7.34
N ASP A 71 6.13 -19.65 6.43
CA ASP A 71 5.88 -19.79 4.99
C ASP A 71 4.92 -18.71 4.44
N THR A 72 5.40 -17.47 4.50
CA THR A 72 4.69 -16.23 4.13
C THR A 72 5.42 -15.50 3.00
N PRO A 73 5.24 -15.89 1.73
CA PRO A 73 6.02 -15.32 0.62
C PRO A 73 5.80 -13.81 0.41
N ASP A 74 4.61 -13.32 0.77
CA ASP A 74 4.18 -11.94 0.61
C ASP A 74 4.33 -11.08 1.89
N SER A 75 5.02 -11.58 2.92
CA SER A 75 5.25 -10.86 4.19
C SER A 75 5.91 -9.49 3.99
N ILE A 76 6.64 -9.32 2.89
CA ILE A 76 7.24 -8.06 2.43
C ILE A 76 6.22 -6.93 2.23
N PHE A 77 4.90 -7.23 2.17
CA PHE A 77 3.81 -6.27 2.00
C PHE A 77 2.98 -6.06 3.27
N PRO A 78 3.54 -5.47 4.35
CA PRO A 78 2.87 -5.35 5.64
C PRO A 78 1.63 -4.46 5.60
N ASN A 79 1.56 -3.57 4.60
CA ASN A 79 0.50 -2.59 4.47
C ASN A 79 -0.89 -3.23 4.27
N ASN A 80 -0.94 -4.53 3.92
CA ASN A 80 -2.18 -5.28 3.71
C ASN A 80 -2.80 -5.81 4.99
N TRP A 81 -2.02 -6.10 6.03
CA TRP A 81 -2.53 -6.73 7.25
C TRP A 81 -2.57 -5.79 8.45
N VAL A 82 -1.87 -4.64 8.41
CA VAL A 82 -1.87 -3.65 9.50
C VAL A 82 -1.95 -2.19 9.02
N SER A 83 -2.59 -1.36 9.84
CA SER A 83 -2.51 0.10 9.76
C SER A 83 -2.32 0.72 11.14
N PHE A 84 -1.63 1.85 11.18
CA PHE A 84 -1.27 2.56 12.42
C PHE A 84 -1.82 3.99 12.37
N HIS A 85 -2.38 4.48 13.48
CA HIS A 85 -3.12 5.75 13.51
C HIS A 85 -2.65 6.70 14.61
N GLU A 86 -2.87 8.02 14.43
CA GLU A 86 -2.33 9.07 15.30
C GLU A 86 -2.86 9.03 16.74
N ASN A 87 -4.05 8.46 16.94
CA ASN A 87 -4.64 8.26 18.26
C ASN A 87 -4.07 7.04 19.00
N GLY A 88 -3.07 6.35 18.43
CA GLY A 88 -2.48 5.15 18.99
C GLY A 88 -3.27 3.87 18.69
N ASN A 89 -4.31 3.93 17.87
CA ASN A 89 -5.03 2.74 17.43
C ASN A 89 -4.26 2.02 16.31
N ILE A 90 -4.42 0.69 16.30
CA ILE A 90 -3.97 -0.20 15.25
C ILE A 90 -5.19 -0.89 14.65
N GLY A 91 -5.24 -1.00 13.32
CA GLY A 91 -6.17 -1.89 12.63
C GLY A 91 -5.46 -3.18 12.20
N LEU A 92 -6.00 -4.34 12.57
CA LEU A 92 -5.59 -5.65 12.05
C LEU A 92 -6.64 -6.18 11.09
N TYR A 93 -6.20 -6.67 9.95
CA TYR A 93 -7.08 -6.89 8.80
C TYR A 93 -7.21 -8.36 8.39
N PRO A 94 -8.41 -8.79 7.97
CA PRO A 94 -8.64 -10.11 7.42
C PRO A 94 -8.04 -10.22 6.01
N MET A 95 -7.33 -11.33 5.76
CA MET A 95 -6.57 -11.59 4.53
C MET A 95 -7.23 -12.70 3.72
N PHE A 96 -7.34 -12.48 2.40
CA PHE A 96 -7.96 -13.43 1.49
C PHE A 96 -7.18 -14.75 1.45
N ALA A 97 -5.89 -14.67 1.17
CA ALA A 97 -4.99 -15.83 1.15
C ALA A 97 -4.69 -16.30 2.58
N GLU A 98 -4.81 -17.61 2.80
CA GLU A 98 -4.67 -18.22 4.13
C GLU A 98 -3.23 -18.10 4.63
N ASN A 99 -2.25 -18.23 3.73
CA ASN A 99 -0.85 -18.09 4.11
C ASN A 99 -0.51 -16.69 4.63
N ARG A 100 -1.14 -15.65 4.08
CA ARG A 100 -0.93 -14.26 4.49
C ARG A 100 -1.46 -13.95 5.88
N ARG A 101 -2.39 -14.76 6.41
CA ARG A 101 -2.93 -14.61 7.77
C ARG A 101 -1.84 -14.76 8.85
N ARG A 102 -0.80 -15.55 8.55
CA ARG A 102 0.36 -15.79 9.43
C ARG A 102 1.38 -14.63 9.41
N GLU A 103 1.19 -13.62 8.56
CA GLU A 103 2.02 -12.41 8.53
C GLU A 103 1.73 -11.51 9.75
N ARG A 104 0.53 -11.60 10.33
CA ARG A 104 0.14 -10.86 11.53
C ARG A 104 0.90 -11.40 12.74
N ARG A 105 1.81 -10.59 13.25
CA ARG A 105 2.81 -10.99 14.24
C ARG A 105 2.88 -10.01 15.41
N GLU A 106 2.69 -10.53 16.62
CA GLU A 106 2.75 -9.73 17.86
C GLU A 106 4.15 -9.16 18.11
N ASP A 107 5.21 -9.89 17.74
CA ASP A 107 6.59 -9.44 17.94
C ASP A 107 6.95 -8.19 17.11
N ILE A 108 6.25 -7.98 15.98
CA ILE A 108 6.36 -6.74 15.18
C ILE A 108 5.78 -5.56 15.96
N LEU A 109 4.64 -5.75 16.64
CA LEU A 109 4.01 -4.70 17.45
C LEU A 109 4.87 -4.35 18.66
N ALA A 110 5.38 -5.37 19.37
CA ALA A 110 6.33 -5.18 20.47
C ALA A 110 7.59 -4.40 20.02
N SER A 111 8.11 -4.71 18.82
CA SER A 111 9.26 -3.98 18.24
C SER A 111 8.97 -2.50 18.00
N LEU A 112 7.71 -2.11 17.75
CA LEU A 112 7.31 -0.69 17.65
C LEU A 112 7.29 -0.04 19.04
N GLU A 113 6.75 -0.71 20.05
CA GLU A 113 6.73 -0.20 21.43
C GLU A 113 8.15 -0.01 21.98
N GLU A 114 9.06 -0.97 21.72
CA GLU A 114 10.48 -0.86 22.08
C GLU A 114 11.17 0.35 21.43
N LYS A 115 10.65 0.81 20.27
CA LYS A 115 11.11 2.03 19.58
C LYS A 115 10.41 3.30 20.05
N GLY A 116 9.63 3.22 21.12
CA GLY A 116 8.96 4.34 21.77
C GLY A 116 7.63 4.73 21.13
N PHE A 117 7.05 3.90 20.25
CA PHE A 117 5.69 4.13 19.76
C PHE A 117 4.68 3.66 20.81
N THR A 118 3.59 4.40 20.98
CA THR A 118 2.52 4.04 21.92
C THR A 118 1.35 3.41 21.19
N ILE A 119 1.00 2.19 21.59
CA ILE A 119 -0.19 1.48 21.13
C ILE A 119 -1.24 1.57 22.24
N ASN A 120 -2.39 2.15 21.92
CA ASN A 120 -3.49 2.34 22.86
C ASN A 120 -4.55 1.24 22.72
N ASN A 121 -4.93 0.94 21.48
CA ASN A 121 -5.96 -0.05 21.16
C ASN A 121 -5.61 -0.81 19.89
N ILE A 122 -6.08 -2.05 19.82
CA ILE A 122 -6.05 -2.87 18.60
C ILE A 122 -7.50 -3.15 18.21
N LEU A 123 -7.89 -2.68 17.03
CA LEU A 123 -9.16 -3.00 16.38
C LEU A 123 -8.88 -4.16 15.43
N ASP A 124 -9.41 -5.33 15.78
CA ASP A 124 -9.13 -6.59 15.11
C ASP A 124 -10.34 -7.06 14.30
N TYR A 125 -10.23 -6.99 12.97
CA TYR A 125 -11.26 -7.41 12.02
C TYR A 125 -11.05 -8.85 11.52
N THR A 126 -10.07 -9.58 12.06
CA THR A 126 -9.66 -10.89 11.52
C THR A 126 -10.72 -11.97 11.66
N ALA A 127 -11.66 -11.84 12.61
CA ALA A 127 -12.78 -12.77 12.76
C ALA A 127 -13.67 -12.87 11.50
N ALA A 128 -13.70 -11.82 10.66
CA ALA A 128 -14.42 -11.83 9.39
C ALA A 128 -13.94 -12.91 8.41
N GLU A 129 -12.72 -13.43 8.59
CA GLU A 129 -12.17 -14.53 7.80
C GLU A 129 -13.00 -15.82 7.93
N GLU A 130 -13.68 -16.03 9.06
CA GLU A 130 -14.57 -17.18 9.30
C GLU A 130 -15.80 -17.18 8.36
N GLU A 131 -16.18 -16.00 7.87
CA GLU A 131 -17.31 -15.79 6.97
C GLU A 131 -16.86 -15.54 5.50
N ASN A 132 -15.57 -15.71 5.20
CA ASN A 132 -14.95 -15.36 3.91
C ASN A 132 -15.13 -13.89 3.54
N ILE A 133 -15.10 -13.00 4.53
CA ILE A 133 -15.15 -11.55 4.37
C ILE A 133 -13.73 -11.00 4.58
N PHE A 134 -13.27 -10.16 3.65
CA PHE A 134 -11.89 -9.69 3.61
C PHE A 134 -11.79 -8.18 3.38
N LEU A 135 -10.73 -7.58 3.92
CA LEU A 135 -10.40 -6.16 3.77
C LEU A 135 -8.89 -5.99 3.95
N GLU A 136 -8.10 -6.10 2.89
CA GLU A 136 -6.63 -6.12 2.94
C GLU A 136 -5.98 -4.73 3.16
N GLY A 137 -6.30 -4.13 4.32
CA GLY A 137 -5.62 -2.98 4.91
C GLY A 137 -5.44 -1.81 3.94
N THR A 138 -4.31 -1.12 4.04
CA THR A 138 -3.99 0.02 3.14
C THR A 138 -3.62 -0.39 1.71
N GLY A 139 -3.71 -1.68 1.38
CA GLY A 139 -3.82 -2.16 0.01
C GLY A 139 -5.15 -1.74 -0.61
N SER A 140 -6.22 -2.09 0.09
CA SER A 140 -7.61 -1.78 -0.28
C SER A 140 -8.04 -0.37 0.14
N LEU A 141 -7.46 0.17 1.21
CA LEU A 141 -7.85 1.44 1.83
C LEU A 141 -6.89 2.57 1.47
N LEU A 142 -7.38 3.60 0.77
CA LEU A 142 -6.67 4.88 0.68
C LEU A 142 -7.28 5.89 1.64
N LEU A 143 -6.53 6.21 2.70
CA LEU A 143 -6.97 7.06 3.79
C LEU A 143 -6.56 8.51 3.53
N ASP A 144 -7.53 9.39 3.31
CA ASP A 144 -7.37 10.84 3.32
C ASP A 144 -7.53 11.35 4.75
N ARG A 145 -6.49 11.11 5.53
CA ARG A 145 -6.44 11.40 6.97
C ARG A 145 -6.69 12.87 7.28
N ALA A 146 -6.26 13.77 6.41
CA ALA A 146 -6.46 15.20 6.61
C ALA A 146 -7.93 15.63 6.45
N ASN A 147 -8.70 14.92 5.63
CA ASN A 147 -10.09 15.25 5.30
C ASN A 147 -11.11 14.23 5.83
N GLU A 148 -10.65 13.27 6.64
CA GLU A 148 -11.50 12.23 7.23
C GLU A 148 -12.30 11.48 6.14
N LYS A 149 -11.65 11.11 5.03
CA LYS A 149 -12.25 10.24 3.99
C LYS A 149 -11.44 8.97 3.78
N ALA A 150 -12.12 7.89 3.43
CA ALA A 150 -11.46 6.66 2.98
C ALA A 150 -12.01 6.26 1.61
N TYR A 151 -11.12 5.90 0.69
CA TYR A 151 -11.47 5.46 -0.65
C TYR A 151 -11.19 3.97 -0.80
N CYS A 152 -12.17 3.22 -1.30
CA CYS A 152 -12.08 1.78 -1.45
C CYS A 152 -12.70 1.34 -2.78
N ALA A 153 -11.89 0.70 -3.63
CA ALA A 153 -12.36 -0.06 -4.78
C ALA A 153 -12.73 -1.48 -4.33
N LEU A 154 -13.97 -1.90 -4.56
CA LEU A 154 -14.43 -3.23 -4.15
C LEU A 154 -13.76 -4.35 -4.96
N SER A 155 -13.43 -5.44 -4.28
CA SER A 155 -12.80 -6.63 -4.86
C SER A 155 -13.03 -7.85 -3.96
N GLU A 156 -12.51 -9.02 -4.35
CA GLU A 156 -12.48 -10.20 -3.47
C GLU A 156 -11.68 -9.99 -2.18
N ARG A 157 -10.90 -8.90 -2.10
CA ARG A 157 -10.05 -8.52 -0.97
C ARG A 157 -10.53 -7.26 -0.25
N ALA A 158 -11.71 -6.76 -0.61
CA ALA A 158 -12.29 -5.53 -0.08
C ALA A 158 -13.81 -5.61 -0.09
N ASN A 159 -14.37 -6.10 1.02
CA ASN A 159 -15.80 -6.14 1.26
C ASN A 159 -16.35 -4.76 1.67
N GLU A 160 -17.53 -4.40 1.14
CA GLU A 160 -18.15 -3.09 1.38
C GLU A 160 -18.61 -2.91 2.83
N ASP A 161 -19.27 -3.91 3.41
CA ASP A 161 -19.81 -3.81 4.78
C ASP A 161 -18.69 -3.67 5.81
N LEU A 162 -17.64 -4.50 5.70
CA LEU A 162 -16.48 -4.40 6.59
C LEU A 162 -15.69 -3.09 6.37
N PHE A 163 -15.66 -2.56 5.15
CA PHE A 163 -15.09 -1.25 4.89
C PHE A 163 -15.89 -0.12 5.56
N ILE A 164 -17.23 -0.21 5.55
CA ILE A 164 -18.11 0.75 6.24
C ILE A 164 -17.88 0.66 7.76
N GLU A 165 -17.81 -0.54 8.33
CA GLU A 165 -17.49 -0.76 9.75
C GLU A 165 -16.13 -0.12 10.11
N PHE A 166 -15.08 -0.37 9.32
CA PHE A 166 -13.79 0.30 9.51
C PHE A 166 -13.91 1.83 9.47
N CYS A 167 -14.73 2.37 8.57
CA CYS A 167 -14.94 3.81 8.47
C CYS A 167 -15.66 4.38 9.70
N GLU A 168 -16.63 3.64 10.26
CA GLU A 168 -17.31 4.03 11.49
C GLU A 168 -16.36 4.04 12.69
N ASP A 169 -15.55 2.99 12.85
CA ASP A 169 -14.59 2.84 13.95
C ASP A 169 -13.46 3.88 13.93
N PHE A 170 -12.98 4.24 12.73
CA PHE A 170 -11.88 5.17 12.53
C PHE A 170 -12.32 6.59 12.11
N GLU A 171 -13.63 6.87 12.17
CA GLU A 171 -14.23 8.18 11.89
C GLU A 171 -13.91 8.72 10.48
N TYR A 172 -13.95 7.83 9.47
CA TYR A 172 -13.81 8.18 8.06
C TYR A 172 -15.16 8.25 7.34
N MET A 173 -15.32 9.19 6.42
CA MET A 173 -16.40 9.19 5.44
C MET A 173 -16.06 8.20 4.30
N PRO A 174 -16.89 7.17 4.05
CA PRO A 174 -16.61 6.16 3.04
C PRO A 174 -16.84 6.69 1.61
N VAL A 175 -15.92 6.38 0.71
CA VAL A 175 -16.05 6.58 -0.74
C VAL A 175 -15.80 5.25 -1.44
N VAL A 176 -16.90 4.52 -1.68
CA VAL A 176 -16.91 3.20 -2.34
C VAL A 176 -17.08 3.36 -3.85
N PHE A 177 -16.35 2.55 -4.62
CA PHE A 177 -16.49 2.46 -6.08
C PHE A 177 -16.01 1.10 -6.59
N THR A 178 -16.21 0.85 -7.89
CA THR A 178 -15.70 -0.33 -8.59
C THR A 178 -14.57 0.07 -9.54
N ALA A 179 -13.49 -0.72 -9.57
CA ALA A 179 -12.38 -0.50 -10.49
C ALA A 179 -11.96 -1.80 -11.18
N ASN A 180 -11.83 -1.75 -12.50
CA ASN A 180 -11.48 -2.87 -13.35
C ASN A 180 -10.24 -2.57 -14.21
N GLN A 181 -9.56 -3.62 -14.61
CA GLN A 181 -8.40 -3.63 -15.51
C GLN A 181 -8.66 -4.55 -16.70
N THR A 182 -7.94 -4.30 -17.79
CA THR A 182 -8.04 -5.14 -18.98
C THR A 182 -7.10 -6.35 -18.87
N VAL A 183 -7.64 -7.56 -18.76
CA VAL A 183 -6.89 -8.83 -18.76
C VAL A 183 -7.38 -9.68 -19.91
N ASN A 184 -6.50 -9.99 -20.88
CA ASN A 184 -6.83 -10.77 -22.08
C ASN A 184 -8.06 -10.23 -22.85
N GLY A 185 -8.26 -8.91 -22.86
CA GLY A 185 -9.38 -8.25 -23.51
C GLY A 185 -10.67 -8.20 -22.70
N GLU A 186 -10.69 -8.76 -21.48
CA GLU A 186 -11.84 -8.71 -20.57
C GLU A 186 -11.60 -7.72 -19.43
N ARG A 187 -12.68 -7.12 -18.90
CA ARG A 187 -12.63 -6.30 -17.69
C ARG A 187 -12.67 -7.21 -16.46
N LYS A 188 -11.61 -7.18 -15.66
CA LYS A 188 -11.49 -7.91 -14.39
C LYS A 188 -11.27 -6.93 -13.26
N ALA A 189 -11.71 -7.27 -12.05
CA ALA A 189 -11.51 -6.41 -10.88
C ALA A 189 -10.01 -6.15 -10.63
N ILE A 190 -9.71 -4.95 -10.14
CA ILE A 190 -8.41 -4.64 -9.57
C ILE A 190 -8.44 -5.08 -8.11
N TYR A 191 -7.47 -5.88 -7.70
CA TYR A 191 -7.50 -6.52 -6.38
C TYR A 191 -7.31 -5.52 -5.23
N HIS A 192 -6.51 -4.47 -5.42
CA HIS A 192 -6.23 -3.41 -4.43
C HIS A 192 -6.34 -2.00 -5.03
N THR A 193 -7.02 -1.10 -4.30
CA THR A 193 -7.16 0.32 -4.65
C THR A 193 -5.80 1.00 -4.86
N ASN A 194 -4.80 0.67 -4.03
CA ASN A 194 -3.48 1.30 -4.07
C ASN A 194 -2.65 0.95 -5.33
N VAL A 195 -3.12 0.05 -6.19
CA VAL A 195 -2.48 -0.25 -7.48
C VAL A 195 -2.89 0.77 -8.53
N MET A 196 -4.13 1.25 -8.45
CA MET A 196 -4.72 2.17 -9.42
C MET A 196 -4.66 3.64 -8.99
N MET A 197 -4.45 3.88 -7.70
CA MET A 197 -4.53 5.21 -7.10
C MET A 197 -3.50 5.38 -5.98
N CYS A 198 -2.82 6.53 -5.97
CA CYS A 198 -2.02 7.03 -4.86
C CYS A 198 -2.64 8.32 -4.35
N LEU A 199 -2.70 8.45 -3.02
CA LEU A 199 -3.16 9.66 -2.35
C LEU A 199 -2.00 10.35 -1.62
N ALA A 200 -1.73 11.61 -1.98
CA ALA A 200 -0.77 12.48 -1.31
C ALA A 200 -1.52 13.61 -0.58
N GLU A 201 -0.79 14.53 0.07
CA GLU A 201 -1.37 15.69 0.76
C GLU A 201 -2.26 16.52 -0.18
N ASN A 202 -1.69 16.98 -1.29
CA ASN A 202 -2.30 17.99 -2.16
C ASN A 202 -2.63 17.46 -3.57
N PHE A 203 -2.38 16.18 -3.83
CA PHE A 203 -2.63 15.59 -5.14
C PHE A 203 -2.96 14.11 -5.03
N ALA A 204 -3.54 13.56 -6.09
CA ALA A 204 -3.75 12.13 -6.27
C ALA A 204 -3.25 11.72 -7.65
N VAL A 205 -2.49 10.64 -7.71
CA VAL A 205 -2.15 9.96 -8.97
C VAL A 205 -3.17 8.86 -9.17
N ILE A 206 -3.90 8.85 -10.29
CA ILE A 206 -5.06 7.97 -10.43
C ILE A 206 -5.31 7.52 -11.87
N CYS A 207 -5.57 6.23 -12.05
CA CYS A 207 -6.01 5.69 -13.34
C CYS A 207 -7.54 5.78 -13.45
N LEU A 208 -8.07 6.90 -13.95
CA LEU A 208 -9.52 7.09 -14.04
C LEU A 208 -10.20 6.13 -15.02
N ASP A 209 -9.46 5.54 -15.95
CA ASP A 209 -9.98 4.62 -16.96
C ASP A 209 -10.38 3.25 -16.37
N THR A 210 -9.93 2.92 -15.16
CA THR A 210 -10.33 1.70 -14.46
C THR A 210 -11.76 1.77 -13.91
N ILE A 211 -12.32 2.96 -13.75
CA ILE A 211 -13.63 3.18 -13.14
C ILE A 211 -14.69 3.21 -14.25
N ASP A 212 -15.20 2.04 -14.61
CA ASP A 212 -16.10 1.87 -15.77
C ASP A 212 -17.43 2.64 -15.60
N ASP A 213 -17.96 2.71 -14.38
CA ASP A 213 -19.16 3.50 -14.07
C ASP A 213 -18.85 5.01 -14.06
N LYS A 214 -19.49 5.74 -14.98
CA LYS A 214 -19.26 7.18 -15.16
C LYS A 214 -19.74 8.03 -13.96
N LYS A 215 -20.76 7.57 -13.22
CA LYS A 215 -21.25 8.26 -12.02
C LYS A 215 -20.26 8.09 -10.88
N GLU A 216 -19.75 6.88 -10.65
CA GLU A 216 -18.69 6.62 -9.66
C GLU A 216 -17.44 7.43 -9.98
N ARG A 217 -16.98 7.39 -11.24
CA ARG A 217 -15.83 8.17 -11.70
C ARG A 217 -16.02 9.67 -11.44
N LYS A 218 -17.21 10.22 -11.73
CA LYS A 218 -17.53 11.63 -11.47
C LYS A 218 -17.57 11.95 -9.97
N LYS A 219 -18.14 11.06 -9.14
CA LYS A 219 -18.17 11.22 -7.68
C LYS A 219 -16.76 11.23 -7.09
N LEU A 220 -15.90 10.31 -7.51
CA LEU A 220 -14.51 10.23 -7.04
C LEU A 220 -13.72 11.50 -7.41
N ILE A 221 -13.82 11.94 -8.67
CA ILE A 221 -13.19 13.19 -9.12
C ILE A 221 -13.71 14.40 -8.33
N ALA A 222 -15.02 14.45 -8.06
CA ALA A 222 -15.61 15.54 -7.29
C ALA A 222 -15.11 15.54 -5.84
N SER A 223 -15.06 14.38 -5.20
CA SER A 223 -14.55 14.20 -3.83
C SER A 223 -13.10 14.70 -3.70
N LEU A 224 -12.20 14.26 -4.58
CA LEU A 224 -10.79 14.70 -4.56
C LEU A 224 -10.65 16.22 -4.78
N LYS A 225 -11.46 16.79 -5.68
CA LYS A 225 -11.42 18.23 -5.99
C LYS A 225 -12.01 19.09 -4.88
N GLU A 226 -13.03 18.61 -4.19
CA GLU A 226 -13.63 19.27 -3.02
C GLU A 226 -12.58 19.49 -1.93
N ASP A 227 -11.67 18.52 -1.78
CA ASP A 227 -10.55 18.59 -0.82
C ASP A 227 -9.30 19.27 -1.40
N GLY A 228 -9.43 19.95 -2.55
CA GLY A 228 -8.35 20.73 -3.17
C GLY A 228 -7.22 19.92 -3.80
N LYS A 229 -7.41 18.60 -4.01
CA LYS A 229 -6.34 17.76 -4.57
C LYS A 229 -6.22 17.92 -6.08
N GLU A 230 -4.99 18.14 -6.55
CA GLU A 230 -4.64 18.04 -7.97
C GLU A 230 -4.78 16.58 -8.45
N ILE A 231 -5.47 16.37 -9.57
CA ILE A 231 -5.62 15.03 -10.15
C ILE A 231 -4.60 14.85 -11.25
N ILE A 232 -3.65 13.93 -11.03
CA ILE A 232 -2.63 13.52 -11.99
C ILE A 232 -3.09 12.19 -12.59
N SER A 233 -3.74 12.25 -13.76
CA SER A 233 -4.25 11.06 -14.43
C SER A 233 -3.14 10.20 -15.02
N ILE A 234 -3.17 8.90 -14.78
CA ILE A 234 -2.31 7.89 -15.43
C ILE A 234 -3.13 6.95 -16.31
N THR A 235 -2.48 6.33 -17.30
CA THR A 235 -3.12 5.33 -18.17
C THR A 235 -3.11 3.95 -17.53
N GLU A 236 -3.93 3.02 -18.03
CA GLU A 236 -3.86 1.61 -17.59
C GLU A 236 -2.47 1.01 -17.82
N ALA A 237 -1.77 1.39 -18.91
CA ALA A 237 -0.40 0.93 -19.16
C ALA A 237 0.58 1.43 -18.08
N GLN A 238 0.43 2.66 -17.61
CA GLN A 238 1.23 3.20 -16.51
C GLN A 238 0.86 2.53 -15.17
N MET A 239 -0.44 2.28 -14.93
CA MET A 239 -0.90 1.50 -13.78
C MET A 239 -0.29 0.09 -13.75
N HIS A 240 -0.20 -0.59 -14.90
CA HIS A 240 0.47 -1.89 -15.03
C HIS A 240 2.00 -1.83 -14.83
N ASN A 241 2.58 -0.63 -14.83
CA ASN A 241 3.95 -0.36 -14.37
C ASN A 241 3.96 0.24 -12.95
N PHE A 242 2.92 -0.03 -12.16
CA PHE A 242 2.76 0.40 -10.76
C PHE A 242 2.75 1.92 -10.53
N ALA A 243 2.38 2.73 -11.53
CA ALA A 243 2.31 4.18 -11.38
C ALA A 243 1.24 4.66 -10.38
N GLY A 244 0.28 3.81 -9.98
CA GLY A 244 -0.63 4.10 -8.87
C GLY A 244 -0.09 3.68 -7.49
N ASN A 245 0.92 2.80 -7.45
CA ASN A 245 1.45 2.21 -6.23
C ASN A 245 2.58 3.05 -5.61
N MET A 246 2.24 4.29 -5.26
CA MET A 246 3.17 5.27 -4.71
C MET A 246 2.77 5.65 -3.27
N LEU A 247 3.71 6.19 -2.50
CA LEU A 247 3.46 6.72 -1.16
C LEU A 247 4.20 8.04 -0.98
N GLN A 248 3.51 9.07 -0.50
CA GLN A 248 4.17 10.29 -0.07
C GLN A 248 4.65 10.13 1.38
N VAL A 249 5.94 10.38 1.60
CA VAL A 249 6.57 10.30 2.93
C VAL A 249 7.31 11.60 3.26
N LYS A 250 7.56 11.80 4.55
CA LYS A 250 8.30 12.94 5.06
C LYS A 250 9.73 12.52 5.42
N GLY A 251 10.72 13.17 4.80
CA GLY A 251 12.13 13.00 5.10
C GLY A 251 12.64 14.01 6.14
N ALA A 252 13.97 14.15 6.21
CA ALA A 252 14.62 15.12 7.08
C ALA A 252 14.24 16.56 6.70
N PHE A 253 14.20 17.44 7.71
CA PHE A 253 13.83 18.86 7.55
C PHE A 253 12.47 19.07 6.87
N ASP A 254 11.52 18.16 7.15
CA ASP A 254 10.16 18.14 6.59
C ASP A 254 10.09 18.10 5.04
N LYS A 255 11.18 17.70 4.38
CA LYS A 255 11.19 17.54 2.93
C LYS A 255 10.32 16.37 2.51
N LYS A 256 9.45 16.59 1.54
CA LYS A 256 8.47 15.60 1.07
C LYS A 256 9.01 14.82 -0.11
N TYR A 257 8.73 13.52 -0.13
CA TYR A 257 9.12 12.63 -1.21
C TYR A 257 7.93 11.77 -1.64
N LEU A 258 7.66 11.70 -2.94
CA LEU A 258 6.81 10.66 -3.50
C LEU A 258 7.67 9.45 -3.85
N VAL A 259 7.45 8.37 -3.12
CA VAL A 259 8.21 7.13 -3.23
C VAL A 259 7.51 6.19 -4.19
N MET A 260 8.26 5.63 -5.13
CA MET A 260 7.75 4.74 -6.19
C MET A 260 8.82 3.75 -6.67
N SER A 261 8.46 2.79 -7.50
CA SER A 261 9.45 1.96 -8.20
C SER A 261 10.10 2.69 -9.38
N ALA A 262 11.23 2.17 -9.86
CA ALA A 262 11.86 2.64 -11.08
C ALA A 262 10.96 2.41 -12.30
N SER A 263 10.23 1.29 -12.34
CA SER A 263 9.24 1.00 -13.39
C SER A 263 8.14 2.07 -13.44
N ALA A 264 7.56 2.39 -12.28
CA ALA A 264 6.57 3.45 -12.14
C ALA A 264 7.12 4.79 -12.63
N HIS A 265 8.28 5.19 -12.13
CA HIS A 265 8.90 6.47 -12.51
C HIS A 265 9.16 6.55 -14.03
N ASN A 266 9.76 5.50 -14.62
CA ASN A 266 10.08 5.46 -16.05
C ASN A 266 8.83 5.44 -16.95
N SER A 267 7.69 5.00 -16.43
CA SER A 267 6.41 5.00 -17.17
C SER A 267 5.77 6.39 -17.25
N LEU A 268 6.10 7.30 -16.34
CA LEU A 268 5.53 8.65 -16.29
C LEU A 268 6.05 9.51 -17.44
N ASN A 269 5.17 10.36 -17.98
CA ASN A 269 5.58 11.38 -18.93
C ASN A 269 6.05 12.66 -18.20
N ALA A 270 6.76 13.53 -18.91
CA ALA A 270 7.31 14.75 -18.35
C ALA A 270 6.27 15.64 -17.63
N LYS A 271 5.04 15.74 -18.16
CA LYS A 271 3.99 16.55 -17.51
C LYS A 271 3.53 15.97 -16.17
N GLN A 272 3.49 14.65 -16.05
CA GLN A 272 3.15 13.98 -14.79
C GLN A 272 4.28 14.12 -13.77
N VAL A 273 5.53 13.96 -14.21
CA VAL A 273 6.72 14.20 -13.38
C VAL A 273 6.73 15.65 -12.87
N ASP A 274 6.59 16.63 -13.77
CA ASP A 274 6.53 18.05 -13.43
C ASP A 274 5.37 18.35 -12.46
N ALA A 275 4.22 17.69 -12.61
CA ALA A 275 3.08 17.86 -11.71
C ALA A 275 3.39 17.34 -10.30
N ILE A 276 4.05 16.19 -10.17
CA ILE A 276 4.49 15.64 -8.88
C ILE A 276 5.56 16.54 -8.24
N GLU A 277 6.56 16.96 -9.02
CA GLU A 277 7.73 17.70 -8.53
C GLU A 277 7.40 19.12 -8.04
N LYS A 278 6.24 19.69 -8.43
CA LYS A 278 5.70 20.90 -7.81
C LYS A 278 5.42 20.74 -6.31
N HIS A 279 5.09 19.52 -5.87
CA HIS A 279 4.64 19.25 -4.51
C HIS A 279 5.71 18.56 -3.66
N CYS A 280 6.52 17.69 -4.25
CA CYS A 280 7.52 16.89 -3.54
C CYS A 280 8.57 16.30 -4.49
N GLY A 281 9.76 15.95 -3.96
CA GLY A 281 10.75 15.25 -4.78
C GLY A 281 10.33 13.81 -5.11
N ILE A 282 10.80 13.25 -6.21
CA ILE A 282 10.61 11.82 -6.52
C ILE A 282 11.76 11.01 -5.93
N LEU A 283 11.44 9.90 -5.25
CA LEU A 283 12.41 8.89 -4.82
C LEU A 283 12.01 7.55 -5.43
N SER A 284 12.84 7.02 -6.34
CA SER A 284 12.60 5.72 -6.96
C SER A 284 13.64 4.67 -6.61
N SER A 285 13.20 3.41 -6.51
CA SER A 285 14.07 2.24 -6.39
C SER A 285 13.73 1.17 -7.40
N ASP A 286 14.76 0.45 -7.84
CA ASP A 286 14.56 -0.76 -8.64
C ASP A 286 14.00 -1.85 -7.74
N LEU A 287 12.89 -2.45 -8.17
CA LEU A 287 12.07 -3.43 -7.46
C LEU A 287 11.60 -4.54 -8.43
N GLU A 288 12.32 -4.75 -9.54
CA GLU A 288 11.89 -5.63 -10.64
C GLU A 288 11.51 -7.04 -10.16
N THR A 289 12.33 -7.66 -9.31
CA THR A 289 12.07 -9.01 -8.78
C THR A 289 10.83 -9.03 -7.90
N ILE A 290 10.71 -8.06 -7.00
CA ILE A 290 9.58 -7.93 -6.07
C ILE A 290 8.27 -7.69 -6.83
N GLU A 291 8.28 -6.77 -7.80
CA GLU A 291 7.12 -6.45 -8.62
C GLU A 291 6.68 -7.65 -9.45
N THR A 292 7.64 -8.34 -10.08
CA THR A 292 7.34 -9.46 -10.98
C THR A 292 6.71 -10.63 -10.24
N LEU A 293 7.23 -11.01 -9.06
CA LEU A 293 6.78 -12.21 -8.36
C LEU A 293 5.69 -11.93 -7.32
N GLY A 294 5.73 -10.79 -6.64
CA GLY A 294 4.77 -10.45 -5.58
C GLY A 294 3.53 -9.71 -6.10
N GLY A 295 3.61 -9.09 -7.29
CA GLY A 295 2.51 -8.30 -7.85
C GLY A 295 2.16 -7.05 -7.03
N GLY A 296 3.00 -6.68 -6.07
CA GLY A 296 2.99 -5.44 -5.30
C GLY A 296 4.27 -4.64 -5.56
N SER A 297 4.26 -3.35 -5.22
CA SER A 297 5.39 -2.45 -5.48
C SER A 297 5.70 -1.58 -4.26
N ALA A 298 6.34 -0.43 -4.45
CA ALA A 298 6.89 0.42 -3.40
C ALA A 298 5.91 0.72 -2.27
N ARG A 299 4.67 1.15 -2.57
CA ARG A 299 3.66 1.44 -1.54
C ARG A 299 3.33 0.20 -0.70
N CYS A 300 3.18 -0.96 -1.34
CA CYS A 300 2.82 -2.18 -0.63
C CYS A 300 3.88 -2.57 0.41
N MET A 301 5.15 -2.31 0.12
CA MET A 301 6.26 -2.62 1.02
C MET A 301 6.34 -1.72 2.26
N MET A 302 5.52 -0.67 2.35
CA MET A 302 5.61 0.35 3.39
C MET A 302 4.29 0.47 4.15
N ALA A 303 4.27 0.04 5.41
CA ALA A 303 3.18 0.34 6.33
C ALA A 303 3.49 1.65 7.07
N GLU A 304 2.65 2.67 6.89
CA GLU A 304 2.84 4.00 7.48
C GLU A 304 2.60 3.96 8.99
N VAL A 305 3.59 4.34 9.81
CA VAL A 305 3.47 4.39 11.27
C VAL A 305 3.12 5.81 11.70
N PHE A 306 1.85 6.02 12.05
CA PHE A 306 1.35 7.29 12.61
C PHE A 306 1.27 7.28 14.14
N LEU A 307 1.59 6.16 14.79
CA LEU A 307 1.52 6.04 16.25
C LEU A 307 2.25 7.20 16.94
N PRO A 308 1.71 7.72 18.05
CA PRO A 308 2.40 8.71 18.85
C PRO A 308 3.68 8.12 19.43
N LYS A 309 4.72 8.94 19.55
CA LYS A 309 5.94 8.57 20.27
C LYS A 309 5.91 9.15 21.67
N THR A 310 6.27 8.36 22.67
CA THR A 310 6.60 8.90 23.99
C THR A 310 7.81 9.83 23.85
N GLU A 311 7.71 11.05 24.34
CA GLU A 311 8.87 11.92 24.45
C GLU A 311 9.88 11.26 25.40
N ALA A 312 11.13 11.14 24.94
CA ALA A 312 12.24 10.58 25.71
C ALA A 312 12.67 11.51 26.86
#